data_AF-A0A804JDB3-F1
#
_entry.id   AF-A0A804JDB3-F1
#
_cell.length_a   1.000
_cell.length_b   1.000
_cell.length_c   1.000
_cell.angle_alpha   90.00
_cell.angle_beta   90.00
_cell.angle_gamma   90.00
#
_symmetry.space_group_name_H-M   'P 1'
#
loop_
_entity.id
_entity.type
_entity.pdbx_description
1 polymer ?
#
loop_
_entity_poly.entity_id
_entity_poly.type
_entity_poly.pdbx_seq_one_letter_code
_entity_poly.pdbx_strand_id
1 'polypeptide(L)'
;MNDLLSTTSFKQYTNLKHQVQMDQMEAGMSGPGADVGANLERFFEEVENVKNDLRGLESLYRRLQEANEESKTAHSAKTMKAVRARMDADIGQVLRQAKAVKAKLEALDQANAQHRNIPGCGPGSSADRTRTSVVSGLGKKLKDLMDDFQGLRTRIAAEYKETVGRRYYTVTGTHADDDTIETLISSGASEKFMQKAIQEQGRGQVMDTISEIQERHDAVKEIERSLLDLHQVFLDMAALVEAQGHQLNDIESHVAHASSFVRRGTVELETAREYQKSSRKWFCIGIIAAALLITFLLLPVLTTMIR
;
A
#
# COMPACT_ATOMS: atom_id res chain seq x y z
N MET A 1 -14.06 2.04 9.66
CA MET A 1 -13.62 2.51 8.34
C MET A 1 -14.08 1.50 7.32
N ASN A 2 -15.03 1.86 6.46
CA ASN A 2 -15.49 0.96 5.40
C ASN A 2 -14.41 0.90 4.32
N ASP A 3 -13.99 -0.32 4.03
CA ASP A 3 -12.92 -0.64 3.09
C ASP A 3 -13.45 -0.47 1.65
N LEU A 4 -13.51 0.79 1.20
CA LEU A 4 -13.90 1.20 -0.16
C LEU A 4 -13.00 0.61 -1.25
N LEU A 5 -11.87 0.01 -0.85
CA LEU A 5 -10.88 -0.65 -1.72
C LEU A 5 -10.92 -2.18 -1.62
N SER A 6 -11.90 -2.74 -0.89
CA SER A 6 -12.09 -4.19 -0.86
C SER A 6 -12.40 -4.71 -2.27
N THR A 7 -11.62 -5.70 -2.71
CA THR A 7 -11.76 -6.39 -4.01
C THR A 7 -13.19 -6.86 -4.27
N THR A 8 -13.95 -7.14 -3.22
CA THR A 8 -15.35 -7.57 -3.29
C THR A 8 -16.29 -6.45 -3.75
N SER A 9 -16.11 -5.23 -3.23
CA SER A 9 -16.97 -4.08 -3.56
C SER A 9 -16.73 -3.61 -5.00
N PHE A 10 -15.48 -3.64 -5.45
CA PHE A 10 -15.13 -3.28 -6.82
C PHE A 10 -15.47 -4.39 -7.81
N LYS A 11 -15.31 -5.67 -7.44
CA LYS A 11 -15.81 -6.81 -8.24
C LYS A 11 -17.32 -6.77 -8.44
N GLN A 12 -18.07 -6.25 -7.47
CA GLN A 12 -19.51 -6.09 -7.60
C GLN A 12 -19.86 -4.96 -8.57
N TYR A 13 -19.09 -3.86 -8.58
CA TYR A 13 -19.22 -2.80 -9.59
C TYR A 13 -18.83 -3.27 -10.99
N THR A 14 -17.74 -4.03 -11.15
CA THR A 14 -17.34 -4.59 -12.45
C THR A 14 -18.34 -5.62 -12.95
N ASN A 15 -18.89 -6.47 -12.07
CA ASN A 15 -19.98 -7.39 -12.43
C ASN A 15 -21.24 -6.64 -12.86
N LEU A 16 -21.62 -5.58 -12.16
CA LEU A 16 -22.79 -4.77 -12.53
C LEU A 16 -22.57 -4.06 -13.87
N LYS A 17 -21.36 -3.55 -14.14
CA LYS A 17 -20.98 -2.97 -15.43
C LYS A 17 -20.98 -4.02 -16.53
N HIS A 18 -20.45 -5.22 -16.27
CA HIS A 18 -20.48 -6.34 -17.20
C HIS A 18 -21.92 -6.78 -17.50
N GLN A 19 -22.81 -6.75 -16.52
CA GLN A 19 -24.23 -7.06 -16.69
C GLN A 19 -24.94 -6.00 -17.56
N VAL A 20 -24.69 -4.71 -17.32
CA VAL A 20 -25.19 -3.62 -18.18
C VAL A 20 -24.63 -3.70 -19.60
N GLN A 21 -23.40 -4.18 -19.76
CA GLN A 21 -22.75 -4.35 -21.05
C GLN A 21 -23.27 -5.57 -21.81
N MET A 22 -23.61 -6.66 -21.11
CA MET A 22 -24.30 -7.82 -21.68
C MET A 22 -25.71 -7.46 -22.17
N ASP A 23 -26.46 -6.66 -21.38
CA ASP A 23 -27.77 -6.13 -21.80
C ASP A 23 -27.66 -5.22 -23.04
N GLN A 24 -26.58 -4.43 -23.16
CA GLN A 24 -26.30 -3.62 -24.36
C GLN A 24 -25.87 -4.46 -25.57
N MET A 25 -25.23 -5.60 -25.34
CA MET A 25 -24.82 -6.54 -26.38
C MET A 25 -26.01 -7.35 -26.91
N GLU A 26 -26.97 -7.72 -26.05
CA GLU A 26 -28.29 -8.24 -26.46
C GLU A 26 -29.09 -7.22 -27.30
N ALA A 27 -28.89 -5.92 -27.06
CA ALA A 27 -29.46 -4.83 -27.87
C ALA A 27 -28.68 -4.53 -29.17
N GLY A 28 -27.62 -5.29 -29.50
CA GLY A 28 -26.89 -5.16 -30.77
C GLY A 28 -25.91 -3.98 -30.87
N MET A 29 -25.52 -3.35 -29.75
CA MET A 29 -24.52 -2.28 -29.73
C MET A 29 -23.12 -2.82 -29.43
N SER A 30 -22.38 -3.27 -30.44
CA SER A 30 -20.96 -3.65 -30.31
C SER A 30 -20.08 -2.40 -30.19
N GLY A 31 -19.95 -1.86 -28.98
CA GLY A 31 -19.18 -0.65 -28.70
C GLY A 31 -17.78 -0.88 -28.09
N PRO A 32 -16.94 0.17 -27.98
CA PRO A 32 -15.56 0.15 -27.46
C PRO A 32 -15.37 -0.37 -26.02
N GLY A 33 -16.46 -0.71 -25.31
CA GLY A 33 -16.43 -1.05 -23.90
C GLY A 33 -15.81 -2.41 -23.57
N ALA A 34 -15.74 -3.35 -24.52
CA ALA A 34 -15.23 -4.70 -24.27
C ALA A 34 -13.72 -4.70 -24.03
N ASP A 35 -12.99 -3.90 -24.81
CA ASP A 35 -11.53 -3.73 -24.71
C ASP A 35 -11.12 -3.00 -23.41
N VAL A 36 -11.91 -2.00 -22.99
CA VAL A 36 -11.72 -1.28 -21.72
C VAL A 36 -11.95 -2.18 -20.51
N GLY A 37 -12.89 -3.12 -20.58
CA GLY A 37 -13.17 -4.09 -19.51
C GLY A 37 -12.01 -5.07 -19.29
N ALA A 38 -11.52 -5.68 -20.36
CA ALA A 38 -10.39 -6.61 -20.30
C ALA A 38 -9.09 -5.93 -19.83
N ASN A 39 -8.85 -4.68 -20.24
CA ASN A 39 -7.67 -3.91 -19.80
C ASN A 39 -7.68 -3.64 -18.29
N LEU A 40 -8.87 -3.38 -17.72
CA LEU A 40 -9.03 -3.11 -16.30
C LEU A 40 -8.83 -4.39 -15.46
N GLU A 41 -9.32 -5.53 -15.93
CA GLU A 41 -9.13 -6.81 -15.25
C GLU A 41 -7.65 -7.20 -15.16
N ARG A 42 -6.92 -7.09 -16.28
CA ARG A 42 -5.47 -7.31 -16.30
C ARG A 42 -4.71 -6.38 -15.35
N PHE A 43 -5.09 -5.09 -15.31
CA PHE A 43 -4.49 -4.14 -14.38
C PHE A 43 -4.66 -4.58 -12.92
N PHE A 44 -5.86 -5.01 -12.55
CA PHE A 44 -6.12 -5.45 -11.17
C PHE A 44 -5.43 -6.76 -10.82
N GLU A 45 -5.23 -7.65 -11.78
CA GLU A 45 -4.41 -8.85 -11.61
C GLU A 45 -2.94 -8.47 -11.31
N GLU A 46 -2.37 -7.54 -12.08
CA GLU A 46 -1.01 -7.02 -11.86
C GLU A 46 -0.90 -6.30 -10.49
N VAL A 47 -1.91 -5.52 -10.10
CA VAL A 47 -1.99 -4.89 -8.77
C VAL A 47 -2.01 -5.92 -7.65
N GLU A 48 -2.79 -7.00 -7.79
CA GLU A 48 -2.85 -8.03 -6.75
C GLU A 48 -1.52 -8.79 -6.65
N ASN A 49 -0.83 -9.02 -7.78
CA ASN A 49 0.51 -9.57 -7.80
C ASN A 49 1.51 -8.68 -7.04
N VAL A 50 1.45 -7.36 -7.22
CA VAL A 50 2.28 -6.41 -6.46
C VAL A 50 1.93 -6.44 -4.96
N LYS A 51 0.64 -6.50 -4.61
CA LYS A 51 0.19 -6.61 -3.21
C LYS A 51 0.66 -7.91 -2.55
N ASN A 52 0.74 -9.01 -3.29
CA ASN A 52 1.27 -10.28 -2.78
C ASN A 52 2.76 -10.17 -2.47
N ASP A 53 3.54 -9.55 -3.35
CA ASP A 53 4.96 -9.33 -3.12
C ASP A 53 5.22 -8.38 -1.94
N LEU A 54 4.42 -7.32 -1.80
CA LEU A 54 4.48 -6.40 -0.64
C LEU A 54 4.17 -7.13 0.68
N ARG A 55 3.19 -8.03 0.70
CA ARG A 55 2.93 -8.92 1.86
C ARG A 55 4.13 -9.84 2.13
N GLY A 56 4.81 -10.29 1.09
CA GLY A 56 6.08 -11.02 1.19
C GLY A 56 7.14 -10.21 1.93
N LEU A 57 7.35 -8.95 1.55
CA LEU A 57 8.27 -8.02 2.21
C LEU A 57 7.89 -7.76 3.67
N GLU A 58 6.61 -7.58 3.98
CA GLU A 58 6.14 -7.46 5.37
C GLU A 58 6.47 -8.71 6.20
N SER A 59 6.30 -9.90 5.62
CA SER A 59 6.64 -11.15 6.30
C SER A 59 8.13 -11.26 6.58
N LEU A 60 8.98 -10.84 5.63
CA LEU A 60 10.43 -10.83 5.77
C LEU A 60 10.88 -9.85 6.85
N TYR A 61 10.28 -8.66 6.87
CA TYR A 61 10.54 -7.67 7.91
C TYR A 61 10.28 -8.24 9.30
N ARG A 62 9.14 -8.89 9.51
CA ARG A 62 8.81 -9.54 10.79
C ARG A 62 9.81 -10.64 11.16
N ARG A 63 10.18 -11.51 10.21
CA ARG A 63 11.18 -12.56 10.46
C ARG A 63 12.55 -11.98 10.85
N LEU A 64 12.95 -10.88 10.21
CA LEU A 64 14.20 -10.20 10.56
C LEU A 64 14.15 -9.55 11.95
N GLN A 65 13.00 -8.99 12.34
CA GLN A 65 12.79 -8.51 13.71
C GLN A 65 12.89 -9.66 14.72
N GLU A 66 12.20 -10.78 14.47
CA GLU A 66 12.24 -11.96 15.34
C GLU A 66 13.65 -12.53 15.46
N ALA A 67 14.36 -12.66 14.34
CA ALA A 67 15.75 -13.13 14.32
C ALA A 67 16.68 -12.18 15.09
N ASN A 68 16.47 -10.86 14.99
CA ASN A 68 17.23 -9.89 15.77
C ASN A 68 16.97 -10.05 17.28
N GLU A 69 15.72 -10.21 17.71
CA GLU A 69 15.39 -10.45 19.12
C GLU A 69 15.97 -11.79 19.62
N GLU A 70 15.96 -12.84 18.80
CA GLU A 70 16.61 -14.11 19.11
C GLU A 70 18.13 -13.94 19.27
N SER A 71 18.77 -13.10 18.46
CA SER A 71 20.21 -12.81 18.56
C SER A 71 20.61 -12.17 19.91
N LYS A 72 19.70 -11.41 20.53
CA LYS A 72 19.95 -10.79 21.85
C LYS A 72 20.02 -11.82 22.97
N THR A 73 19.19 -12.85 22.88
CA THR A 73 19.04 -13.90 23.90
C THR A 73 19.92 -15.12 23.63
N ALA A 74 20.51 -15.22 22.44
CA ALA A 74 21.44 -16.28 22.09
C ALA A 74 22.73 -16.20 22.94
N HIS A 75 23.03 -17.29 23.65
CA HIS A 75 24.22 -17.42 24.51
C HIS A 75 25.25 -18.44 23.99
N SER A 76 25.06 -18.94 22.77
CA SER A 76 26.01 -19.88 22.14
C SER A 76 26.38 -19.44 20.73
N ALA A 77 27.65 -19.63 20.36
CA ALA A 77 28.14 -19.35 19.01
C ALA A 77 27.36 -20.14 17.94
N LYS A 78 26.95 -21.38 18.24
CA LYS A 78 26.15 -22.21 17.33
C LYS A 78 24.78 -21.59 17.05
N THR A 79 24.08 -21.13 18.09
CA THR A 79 22.78 -20.45 17.94
C THR A 79 22.93 -19.14 17.19
N MET A 80 23.95 -18.34 17.53
CA MET A 80 24.24 -17.08 16.85
C MET A 80 24.44 -17.28 15.34
N LYS A 81 25.26 -18.26 14.98
CA LYS A 81 25.53 -18.60 13.58
C LYS A 81 24.27 -19.03 12.82
N ALA A 82 23.37 -19.76 13.46
CA ALA A 82 22.11 -20.17 12.85
C ALA A 82 21.14 -18.98 12.66
N VAL A 83 21.03 -18.10 13.67
CA VAL A 83 20.24 -16.85 13.57
C VAL A 83 20.75 -16.01 12.41
N ARG A 84 22.07 -15.82 12.36
CA ARG A 84 22.75 -15.07 11.31
C ARG A 84 22.49 -15.63 9.92
N ALA A 85 22.65 -16.94 9.72
CA ALA A 85 22.38 -17.56 8.42
C ALA A 85 20.94 -17.35 7.94
N ARG A 86 19.96 -17.31 8.85
CA ARG A 86 18.57 -16.96 8.51
C ARG A 86 18.41 -15.48 8.16
N MET A 87 19.02 -14.59 8.93
CA MET A 87 19.01 -13.15 8.64
C MET A 87 19.61 -12.88 7.25
N ASP A 88 20.77 -13.45 6.94
CA ASP A 88 21.43 -13.30 5.63
C ASP A 88 20.52 -13.78 4.48
N ALA A 89 19.84 -14.91 4.66
CA ALA A 89 18.91 -15.45 3.67
C ALA A 89 17.66 -14.56 3.48
N ASP A 90 17.06 -14.09 4.57
CA ASP A 90 15.89 -13.21 4.54
C ASP A 90 16.25 -11.85 3.90
N ILE A 91 17.40 -11.26 4.26
CA ILE A 91 17.88 -10.00 3.66
C ILE A 91 18.06 -10.15 2.15
N GLY A 92 18.70 -11.24 1.69
CA GLY A 92 18.83 -11.54 0.26
C GLY A 92 17.49 -11.73 -0.44
N GLN A 93 16.44 -12.16 0.27
CA GLN A 93 15.08 -12.23 -0.26
C GLN A 93 14.40 -10.85 -0.29
N VAL A 94 14.61 -10.00 0.73
CA VAL A 94 14.11 -8.61 0.76
C VAL A 94 14.59 -7.85 -0.47
N LEU A 95 15.89 -7.91 -0.78
CA LEU A 95 16.45 -7.19 -1.92
C LEU A 95 15.83 -7.64 -3.25
N ARG A 96 15.69 -8.96 -3.45
CA ARG A 96 15.09 -9.52 -4.66
C ARG A 96 13.63 -9.14 -4.81
N GLN A 97 12.84 -9.24 -3.73
CA GLN A 97 11.43 -8.86 -3.76
C GLN A 97 11.24 -7.35 -3.94
N ALA A 98 12.02 -6.51 -3.26
CA ALA A 98 11.93 -5.05 -3.41
C ALA A 98 12.20 -4.62 -4.86
N LYS A 99 13.23 -5.19 -5.50
CA LYS A 99 13.52 -4.96 -6.93
C LYS A 99 12.38 -5.44 -7.84
N ALA A 100 11.78 -6.60 -7.54
CA ALA A 100 10.65 -7.12 -8.31
C ALA A 100 9.40 -6.23 -8.17
N VAL A 101 9.07 -5.78 -6.95
CA VAL A 101 7.97 -4.84 -6.69
C VAL A 101 8.20 -3.54 -7.45
N LYS A 102 9.41 -2.96 -7.35
CA LYS A 102 9.79 -1.76 -8.10
C LYS A 102 9.52 -1.92 -9.60
N ALA A 103 10.04 -2.98 -10.23
CA ALA A 103 9.87 -3.21 -11.66
C ALA A 103 8.40 -3.36 -12.06
N LYS A 104 7.59 -4.04 -11.23
CA LYS A 104 6.15 -4.17 -11.47
C LYS A 104 5.40 -2.83 -11.31
N LEU A 105 5.81 -1.98 -10.37
CA LEU A 105 5.24 -0.63 -10.21
C LEU A 105 5.55 0.27 -11.41
N GLU A 106 6.79 0.23 -11.90
CA GLU A 106 7.18 0.95 -13.12
C GLU A 106 6.38 0.45 -14.34
N ALA A 107 6.17 -0.85 -14.46
CA ALA A 107 5.34 -1.43 -15.52
C ALA A 107 3.87 -0.97 -15.42
N LEU A 108 3.30 -0.93 -14.21
CA LEU A 108 1.95 -0.41 -13.98
C LEU A 108 1.83 1.07 -14.33
N ASP A 109 2.85 1.88 -14.01
CA ASP A 109 2.88 3.30 -14.36
C ASP A 109 2.95 3.51 -15.88
N GLN A 110 3.79 2.74 -16.58
CA GLN A 110 3.83 2.72 -18.04
C GLN A 110 2.50 2.26 -18.66
N ALA A 111 1.85 1.24 -18.09
CA ALA A 111 0.55 0.79 -18.53
C ALA A 111 -0.53 1.87 -18.33
N ASN A 112 -0.45 2.65 -17.24
CA ASN A 112 -1.33 3.80 -17.03
C ASN A 112 -1.09 4.89 -18.09
N ALA A 113 0.16 5.19 -18.41
CA ALA A 113 0.49 6.13 -19.48
C ALA A 113 -0.07 5.71 -20.85
N GLN A 114 0.00 4.41 -21.17
CA GLN A 114 -0.59 3.87 -22.41
C GLN A 114 -2.13 3.92 -22.40
N HIS A 115 -2.74 3.60 -21.25
CA HIS A 115 -4.19 3.61 -21.08
C HIS A 115 -4.81 5.01 -21.30
N ARG A 116 -4.04 6.08 -21.05
CA ARG A 116 -4.44 7.47 -21.34
C ARG A 116 -4.69 7.75 -22.82
N ASN A 117 -4.17 6.93 -23.73
CA ASN A 117 -4.39 7.08 -25.18
C ASN A 117 -5.70 6.47 -25.66
N ILE A 118 -6.41 5.73 -24.81
CA ILE A 118 -7.70 5.11 -25.16
C ILE A 118 -8.82 6.18 -25.07
N PRO A 119 -9.73 6.26 -26.06
CA PRO A 119 -10.85 7.20 -26.02
C PRO A 119 -11.66 7.09 -24.71
N GLY A 120 -11.88 8.23 -24.04
CA GLY A 120 -12.59 8.29 -22.76
C GLY A 120 -11.75 7.93 -21.52
N CYS A 121 -10.48 7.56 -21.70
CA CYS A 121 -9.55 7.17 -20.64
C CYS A 121 -8.37 8.15 -20.45
N GLY A 122 -8.45 9.33 -21.06
CA GLY A 122 -7.39 10.35 -21.00
C GLY A 122 -7.05 10.86 -19.59
N PRO A 123 -6.03 11.74 -19.48
CA PRO A 123 -5.61 12.31 -18.21
C PRO A 123 -6.77 12.91 -17.42
N GLY A 124 -6.90 12.53 -16.15
CA GLY A 124 -7.97 12.99 -15.27
C GLY A 124 -9.33 12.31 -15.47
N SER A 125 -9.46 11.35 -16.39
CA SER A 125 -10.65 10.49 -16.49
C SER A 125 -10.82 9.65 -15.22
N SER A 126 -12.05 9.20 -14.91
CA SER A 126 -12.28 8.38 -13.71
C SER A 126 -11.39 7.13 -13.69
N ALA A 127 -11.17 6.48 -14.84
CA ALA A 127 -10.32 5.30 -14.93
C ALA A 127 -8.84 5.64 -14.68
N ASP A 128 -8.34 6.73 -15.29
CA ASP A 128 -6.96 7.21 -15.08
C ASP A 128 -6.71 7.56 -13.61
N ARG A 129 -7.66 8.27 -12.97
CA ARG A 129 -7.56 8.63 -11.56
C ARG A 129 -7.51 7.41 -10.64
N THR A 130 -8.41 6.44 -10.86
CA THR A 130 -8.41 5.19 -10.07
C THR A 130 -7.09 4.44 -10.23
N ARG A 131 -6.63 4.26 -11.46
CA ARG A 131 -5.39 3.51 -11.73
C ARG A 131 -4.16 4.22 -11.15
N THR A 132 -4.06 5.53 -11.33
CA THR A 132 -2.98 6.35 -10.77
C THR A 132 -2.97 6.29 -9.25
N SER A 133 -4.15 6.39 -8.61
CA SER A 133 -4.26 6.33 -7.15
C SER A 133 -3.86 4.97 -6.58
N VAL A 134 -4.24 3.88 -7.24
CA VAL A 134 -3.85 2.52 -6.83
C VAL A 134 -2.33 2.34 -6.93
N VAL A 135 -1.71 2.69 -8.07
CA VAL A 135 -0.25 2.57 -8.24
C VAL A 135 0.51 3.41 -7.23
N SER A 136 0.06 4.65 -6.99
CA SER A 136 0.69 5.53 -6.01
C SER A 136 0.56 5.02 -4.58
N GLY A 137 -0.60 4.45 -4.22
CA GLY A 137 -0.78 3.79 -2.93
C GLY A 137 0.18 2.62 -2.71
N LEU A 138 0.41 1.80 -3.74
CA LEU A 138 1.38 0.70 -3.68
C LEU A 138 2.83 1.20 -3.61
N GLY A 139 3.17 2.25 -4.37
CA GLY A 139 4.49 2.89 -4.31
C GLY A 139 4.78 3.48 -2.93
N LYS A 140 3.81 4.18 -2.33
CA LYS A 140 3.90 4.66 -0.95
C LYS A 140 4.10 3.52 0.03
N LYS A 141 3.33 2.43 -0.10
CA LYS A 141 3.47 1.26 0.77
C LYS A 141 4.85 0.61 0.66
N LEU A 142 5.43 0.52 -0.53
CA LEU A 142 6.81 0.06 -0.70
C LEU A 142 7.80 0.99 0.01
N LYS A 143 7.64 2.31 -0.16
CA LYS A 143 8.48 3.31 0.51
C LYS A 143 8.43 3.17 2.03
N ASP A 144 7.23 3.08 2.61
CA ASP A 144 7.04 2.93 4.05
C ASP A 144 7.75 1.67 4.58
N LEU A 145 7.68 0.54 3.84
CA LEU A 145 8.41 -0.67 4.21
C LEU A 145 9.93 -0.50 4.14
N MET A 146 10.44 0.23 3.16
CA MET A 146 11.87 0.53 3.07
C MET A 146 12.33 1.40 4.24
N ASP A 147 11.52 2.38 4.65
CA ASP A 147 11.77 3.19 5.85
C ASP A 147 11.80 2.32 7.12
N ASP A 148 10.87 1.36 7.24
CA ASP A 148 10.85 0.38 8.34
C ASP A 148 12.13 -0.48 8.36
N PHE A 149 12.58 -0.99 7.20
CA PHE A 149 13.84 -1.73 7.10
C PHE A 149 15.06 -0.88 7.50
N GLN A 150 15.07 0.40 7.13
CA GLN A 150 16.11 1.35 7.53
C GLN A 150 16.12 1.58 9.06
N GLY A 151 14.94 1.70 9.66
CA GLY A 151 14.79 1.73 11.11
C GLY A 151 15.33 0.47 11.78
N LEU A 152 15.00 -0.71 11.23
CA LEU A 152 15.50 -1.98 11.75
C LEU A 152 17.01 -2.10 11.66
N ARG A 153 17.65 -1.75 10.53
CA ARG A 153 19.12 -1.73 10.42
C ARG A 153 19.74 -0.88 11.52
N THR A 154 19.25 0.34 11.69
CA THR A 154 19.81 1.28 12.67
C THR A 154 19.73 0.72 14.08
N ARG A 155 18.63 0.02 14.40
CA ARG A 155 18.47 -0.68 15.67
C ARG A 155 19.47 -1.83 15.82
N ILE A 156 19.62 -2.68 14.81
CA ILE A 156 20.56 -3.81 14.84
C ILE A 156 22.00 -3.32 15.03
N ALA A 157 22.39 -2.25 14.33
CA ALA A 157 23.73 -1.66 14.48
C ALA A 157 23.98 -1.10 15.89
N ALA A 158 23.00 -0.39 16.45
CA ALA A 158 23.10 0.14 17.81
C ALA A 158 23.21 -0.98 18.87
N GLU A 159 22.39 -2.01 18.75
CA GLU A 159 22.39 -3.17 19.66
C GLU A 159 23.68 -3.99 19.55
N TYR A 160 24.24 -4.09 18.34
CA TYR A 160 25.55 -4.69 18.14
C TYR A 160 26.65 -3.88 18.84
N LYS A 161 26.68 -2.55 18.67
CA LYS A 161 27.63 -1.67 19.34
C LYS A 161 27.59 -1.83 20.87
N GLU A 162 26.39 -1.84 21.44
CA GLU A 162 26.19 -2.09 22.88
C GLU A 162 26.73 -3.46 23.31
N THR A 163 26.44 -4.50 22.51
CA THR A 163 26.86 -5.87 22.80
C THR A 163 28.39 -6.00 22.78
N VAL A 164 29.05 -5.41 21.79
CA VAL A 164 30.52 -5.38 21.72
C VAL A 164 31.11 -4.67 22.94
N GLY A 165 30.57 -3.50 23.31
CA GLY A 165 31.01 -2.77 24.51
C GLY A 165 30.88 -3.59 25.80
N ARG A 166 29.74 -4.28 25.98
CA ARG A 166 29.53 -5.15 27.15
C ARG A 166 30.48 -6.35 27.18
N ARG A 167 30.71 -6.99 26.03
CA ARG A 167 31.67 -8.10 25.93
C ARG A 167 33.10 -7.63 26.16
N TYR A 168 33.46 -6.46 25.64
CA TYR A 168 34.76 -5.85 25.88
C TYR A 168 35.02 -5.66 27.38
N TYR A 169 34.07 -5.04 28.09
CA TYR A 169 34.17 -4.84 29.54
C TYR A 169 34.27 -6.16 30.32
N THR A 170 33.48 -7.16 29.93
CA THR A 170 33.49 -8.49 30.58
C THR A 170 34.88 -9.14 30.50
N VAL A 171 35.61 -8.86 29.41
CA VAL A 171 36.87 -9.50 29.10
C VAL A 171 38.08 -8.72 29.62
N THR A 172 38.07 -7.39 29.53
CA THR A 172 39.22 -6.55 29.92
C THR A 172 39.05 -5.85 31.27
N GLY A 173 37.84 -5.91 31.86
CA GLY A 173 37.49 -5.21 33.11
C GLY A 173 37.42 -3.68 32.99
N THR A 174 37.57 -3.12 31.79
CA THR A 174 37.61 -1.67 31.54
C THR A 174 36.58 -1.28 30.49
N HIS A 175 35.91 -0.13 30.68
CA HIS A 175 35.06 0.41 29.63
C HIS A 175 35.91 0.90 28.46
N ALA A 176 35.61 0.43 27.25
CA ALA A 176 36.12 1.02 26.03
C ALA A 176 35.44 2.37 25.79
N ASP A 177 36.20 3.33 25.29
CA ASP A 177 35.65 4.52 24.66
C ASP A 177 34.97 4.17 23.33
N ASP A 178 34.12 5.07 22.84
CA ASP A 178 33.33 4.87 21.63
C ASP A 178 34.22 4.66 20.38
N ASP A 179 35.36 5.34 20.28
CA ASP A 179 36.28 5.20 19.14
C ASP A 179 36.94 3.83 19.12
N THR A 180 37.29 3.28 20.30
CA THR A 180 37.79 1.92 20.45
C THR A 180 36.75 0.88 20.01
N ILE A 181 35.47 1.06 20.41
CA ILE A 181 34.39 0.15 20.00
C ILE A 181 34.20 0.23 18.48
N GLU A 182 34.15 1.43 17.91
CA GLU A 182 33.96 1.64 16.47
C GLU A 182 35.14 1.05 15.67
N THR A 183 36.37 1.15 16.21
CA THR A 183 37.54 0.53 15.60
C THR A 183 37.44 -0.99 15.62
N LEU A 184 36.98 -1.59 16.73
CA LEU A 184 36.76 -3.05 16.81
C LEU A 184 35.69 -3.52 15.84
N ILE A 185 34.63 -2.72 15.67
CA ILE A 185 33.54 -3.00 14.73
C ILE A 185 34.03 -2.85 13.29
N SER A 186 34.70 -1.77 12.92
CA SER A 186 35.07 -1.48 11.52
C SER A 186 36.24 -2.33 11.00
N SER A 187 37.24 -2.56 11.84
CA SER A 187 38.47 -3.27 11.43
C SER A 187 38.35 -4.79 11.52
N GLY A 188 37.38 -5.30 12.28
CA GLY A 188 37.34 -6.70 12.69
C GLY A 188 38.61 -7.14 13.44
N ALA A 189 39.46 -6.19 13.88
CA ALA A 189 40.74 -6.44 14.52
C ALA A 189 40.55 -6.84 15.98
N SER A 190 39.89 -7.98 16.16
CA SER A 190 39.80 -8.74 17.39
C SER A 190 41.19 -9.08 17.95
N GLU A 191 42.25 -9.06 17.15
CA GLU A 191 43.58 -9.58 17.51
C GLU A 191 44.27 -8.87 18.69
N LYS A 192 44.20 -7.53 18.76
CA LYS A 192 44.75 -6.78 19.91
C LYS A 192 43.92 -6.98 21.18
N PHE A 193 42.61 -7.00 21.02
CA PHE A 193 41.66 -7.34 22.09
C PHE A 193 41.89 -8.78 22.59
N MET A 194 42.14 -9.72 21.68
CA MET A 194 42.42 -11.14 21.90
C MET A 194 43.70 -11.36 22.69
N GLN A 195 44.80 -10.65 22.36
CA GLN A 195 46.05 -10.78 23.12
C GLN A 195 45.90 -10.35 24.58
N LYS A 196 45.22 -9.23 24.84
CA LYS A 196 45.02 -8.71 26.19
C LYS A 196 44.07 -9.59 27.00
N ALA A 197 42.97 -10.02 26.37
CA ALA A 197 41.98 -10.92 26.92
C ALA A 197 42.55 -12.30 27.32
N ILE A 198 43.36 -12.91 26.44
CA ILE A 198 43.96 -14.22 26.67
C ILE A 198 44.92 -14.19 27.86
N GLN A 199 45.63 -13.08 28.09
CA GLN A 199 46.52 -12.92 29.24
C GLN A 199 45.77 -12.82 30.57
N GLU A 200 44.57 -12.23 30.59
CA GLU A 200 43.84 -11.91 31.82
C GLU A 200 42.81 -12.99 32.23
N GLN A 201 42.12 -13.63 31.28
CA GLN A 201 40.96 -14.51 31.57
C GLN A 201 41.08 -15.96 31.07
N GLY A 202 42.17 -16.29 30.37
CA GLY A 202 42.41 -17.63 29.82
C GLY A 202 41.75 -17.89 28.45
N ARG A 203 42.30 -18.84 27.69
CA ARG A 203 42.04 -19.01 26.24
C ARG A 203 40.60 -19.40 25.85
N GLY A 204 39.88 -20.12 26.70
CA GLY A 204 38.58 -20.74 26.34
C GLY A 204 37.43 -19.73 26.22
N GLN A 205 37.09 -19.04 27.31
CA GLN A 205 35.99 -18.05 27.33
C GLN A 205 36.22 -16.87 26.39
N VAL A 206 37.48 -16.49 26.19
CA VAL A 206 37.88 -15.41 25.30
C VAL A 206 37.61 -15.76 23.84
N MET A 207 37.95 -16.99 23.41
CA MET A 207 37.70 -17.43 22.03
C MET A 207 36.22 -17.52 21.69
N ASP A 208 35.40 -18.02 22.62
CA ASP A 208 33.94 -18.07 22.43
C ASP A 208 33.33 -16.68 22.31
N THR A 209 33.74 -15.75 23.18
CA THR A 209 33.29 -14.35 23.15
C THR A 209 33.69 -13.65 21.85
N ILE A 210 34.90 -13.89 21.38
CA ILE A 210 35.39 -13.34 20.11
C ILE A 210 34.63 -13.92 18.92
N SER A 211 34.41 -15.23 18.90
CA SER A 211 33.62 -15.86 17.84
C SER A 211 32.20 -15.30 17.81
N GLU A 212 31.61 -15.04 18.97
CA GLU A 212 30.28 -14.40 19.08
C GLU A 212 30.29 -12.96 18.53
N ILE A 213 31.33 -12.17 18.81
CA ILE A 213 31.49 -10.80 18.28
C ILE A 213 31.67 -10.84 16.75
N GLN A 214 32.53 -11.72 16.23
CA GLN A 214 32.78 -11.84 14.79
C GLN A 214 31.52 -12.24 14.02
N GLU A 215 30.79 -13.24 14.52
CA GLU A 215 29.53 -13.69 13.91
C GLU A 215 28.47 -12.57 13.88
N ARG A 216 28.45 -11.68 14.87
CA ARG A 216 27.59 -10.48 14.86
C ARG A 216 28.13 -9.37 13.94
N HIS A 217 29.44 -9.11 13.93
CA HIS A 217 30.07 -8.13 13.05
C HIS A 217 29.68 -8.37 11.59
N ASP A 218 29.91 -9.60 11.15
CA ASP A 218 29.69 -9.96 9.76
C ASP A 218 28.18 -9.84 9.42
N ALA A 219 27.26 -9.94 10.41
CA ALA A 219 25.82 -9.85 10.21
C ALA A 219 25.39 -8.41 9.98
N VAL A 220 25.90 -7.50 10.83
CA VAL A 220 25.70 -6.05 10.67
C VAL A 220 26.25 -5.59 9.33
N LYS A 221 27.43 -6.05 8.95
CA LYS A 221 28.05 -5.71 7.66
C LYS A 221 27.20 -6.14 6.46
N GLU A 222 26.57 -7.31 6.54
CA GLU A 222 25.69 -7.80 5.46
C GLU A 222 24.38 -7.00 5.39
N ILE A 223 23.80 -6.65 6.55
CA ILE A 223 22.63 -5.75 6.60
C ILE A 223 23.00 -4.37 6.01
N GLU A 224 24.16 -3.81 6.36
CA GLU A 224 24.63 -2.55 5.80
C GLU A 224 24.77 -2.61 4.29
N ARG A 225 25.43 -3.66 3.77
CA ARG A 225 25.58 -3.89 2.33
C ARG A 225 24.23 -3.97 1.62
N SER A 226 23.33 -4.78 2.15
CA SER A 226 22.01 -4.98 1.55
C SER A 226 21.16 -3.73 1.63
N LEU A 227 21.36 -2.90 2.66
CA LEU A 227 20.67 -1.63 2.75
C LEU A 227 21.22 -0.59 1.77
N LEU A 228 22.53 -0.59 1.47
CA LEU A 228 23.07 0.21 0.37
C LEU A 228 22.40 -0.17 -0.96
N ASP A 229 22.18 -1.46 -1.20
CA ASP A 229 21.48 -1.93 -2.40
C ASP A 229 19.98 -1.57 -2.40
N LEU A 230 19.33 -1.56 -1.23
CA LEU A 230 17.95 -1.08 -1.07
C LEU A 230 17.85 0.45 -1.17
N HIS A 231 18.90 1.18 -0.83
CA HIS A 231 18.92 2.64 -0.90
C HIS A 231 18.68 3.14 -2.33
N GLN A 232 19.23 2.45 -3.32
CA GLN A 232 18.95 2.78 -4.72
C GLN A 232 17.46 2.57 -5.05
N VAL A 233 16.86 1.46 -4.61
CA VAL A 233 15.42 1.21 -4.77
C VAL A 233 14.61 2.31 -4.06
N PHE A 234 15.04 2.74 -2.89
CA PHE A 234 14.40 3.80 -2.11
C PHE A 234 14.40 5.15 -2.82
N LEU A 235 15.55 5.60 -3.35
CA LEU A 235 15.66 6.86 -4.08
C LEU A 235 14.76 6.86 -5.32
N ASP A 236 14.77 5.77 -6.07
CA ASP A 236 13.97 5.65 -7.28
C ASP A 236 12.46 5.64 -6.96
N MET A 237 12.05 5.03 -5.84
CA MET A 237 10.67 5.04 -5.37
C MET A 237 10.23 6.38 -4.79
N ALA A 238 11.13 7.11 -4.13
CA ALA A 238 10.82 8.47 -3.67
C ALA A 238 10.47 9.37 -4.86
N ALA A 239 11.25 9.30 -5.95
CA ALA A 239 10.97 10.05 -7.17
C ALA A 239 9.64 9.63 -7.83
N LEU A 240 9.37 8.32 -7.93
CA LEU A 240 8.13 7.80 -8.52
C LEU A 240 6.90 8.24 -7.71
N VAL A 241 6.95 8.15 -6.38
CA VAL A 241 5.85 8.57 -5.49
C VAL A 241 5.65 10.08 -5.51
N GLU A 242 6.73 10.86 -5.54
CA GLU A 242 6.66 12.33 -5.60
C GLU A 242 6.04 12.82 -6.91
N ALA A 243 6.44 12.23 -8.04
CA ALA A 243 5.85 12.53 -9.35
C ALA A 243 4.35 12.24 -9.40
N GLN A 244 3.90 11.15 -8.76
CA GLN A 244 2.48 10.79 -8.67
C GLN A 244 1.71 11.61 -7.60
N GLY A 245 2.40 12.14 -6.58
CA GLY A 245 1.80 12.88 -5.47
C GLY A 245 1.10 14.17 -5.89
N HIS A 246 1.64 14.89 -6.87
CA HIS A 246 0.98 16.07 -7.45
C HIS A 246 -0.35 15.71 -8.14
N GLN A 247 -0.39 14.60 -8.88
CA GLN A 247 -1.60 14.13 -9.56
C GLN A 247 -2.66 13.65 -8.56
N LEU A 248 -2.24 13.06 -7.44
CA LEU A 248 -3.15 12.59 -6.38
C LEU A 248 -3.93 13.72 -5.70
N ASN A 249 -3.28 14.86 -5.43
CA ASN A 249 -3.95 16.01 -4.82
C ASN A 249 -5.09 16.52 -5.72
N ASP A 250 -4.88 16.56 -7.03
CA ASP A 250 -5.90 16.94 -8.01
C ASP A 250 -7.03 15.89 -8.06
N ILE A 251 -6.69 14.61 -7.96
CA ILE A 251 -7.66 13.50 -7.90
C ILE A 251 -8.56 13.64 -6.67
N GLU A 252 -7.99 13.88 -5.48
CA GLU A 252 -8.74 14.03 -4.24
C GLU A 252 -9.73 15.19 -4.35
N SER A 253 -9.28 16.34 -4.87
CA SER A 253 -10.15 17.49 -5.17
C SER A 253 -11.30 17.09 -6.10
N HIS A 254 -11.00 16.43 -7.22
CA HIS A 254 -12.02 16.05 -8.17
C HIS A 254 -12.98 14.95 -7.70
N VAL A 255 -12.53 14.00 -6.87
CA VAL A 255 -13.38 13.00 -6.22
C VAL A 255 -14.26 13.65 -5.17
N ALA A 256 -13.74 14.61 -4.39
CA ALA A 256 -14.52 15.41 -3.47
C ALA A 256 -15.61 16.19 -4.22
N HIS A 257 -15.29 16.79 -5.37
CA HIS A 257 -16.27 17.43 -6.23
C HIS A 257 -17.30 16.45 -6.79
N ALA A 258 -16.88 15.33 -7.39
CA ALA A 258 -17.80 14.33 -7.93
C ALA A 258 -18.74 13.73 -6.88
N SER A 259 -18.22 13.40 -5.68
CA SER A 259 -19.04 12.91 -4.57
C SER A 259 -20.02 13.97 -4.08
N SER A 260 -19.63 15.25 -4.07
CA SER A 260 -20.55 16.36 -3.78
C SER A 260 -21.65 16.49 -4.84
N PHE A 261 -21.34 16.31 -6.13
CA PHE A 261 -22.32 16.34 -7.22
C PHE A 261 -23.31 15.18 -7.14
N VAL A 262 -22.83 13.96 -6.89
CA VAL A 262 -23.70 12.78 -6.71
C VAL A 262 -24.61 12.98 -5.50
N ARG A 263 -24.06 13.45 -4.37
CA ARG A 263 -24.85 13.73 -3.16
C ARG A 263 -25.92 14.79 -3.40
N ARG A 264 -25.60 15.87 -4.12
CA ARG A 264 -26.60 16.87 -4.51
C ARG A 264 -27.64 16.27 -5.46
N GLY A 265 -27.22 15.51 -6.47
CA GLY A 265 -28.11 14.82 -7.39
C GLY A 265 -29.07 13.85 -6.68
N THR A 266 -28.61 13.12 -5.66
CA THR A 266 -29.48 12.24 -4.87
C THR A 266 -30.53 13.03 -4.08
N VAL A 267 -30.18 14.20 -3.53
CA VAL A 267 -31.13 15.07 -2.82
C VAL A 267 -32.15 15.67 -3.79
N GLU A 268 -31.72 16.09 -4.98
CA GLU A 268 -32.63 16.58 -6.04
C GLU A 268 -33.58 15.48 -6.53
N LEU A 269 -33.10 14.24 -6.69
CA LEU A 269 -33.95 13.10 -7.06
C LEU A 269 -34.97 12.75 -5.96
N GLU A 270 -34.57 12.82 -4.70
CA GLU A 270 -35.48 12.62 -3.57
C GLU A 270 -36.56 13.70 -3.53
N THR A 271 -36.15 14.96 -3.71
CA THR A 271 -37.04 16.13 -3.76
C THR A 271 -38.00 16.02 -4.97
N ALA A 272 -37.50 15.64 -6.14
CA ALA A 272 -38.32 15.41 -7.33
C ALA A 272 -39.34 14.28 -7.11
N ARG A 273 -38.98 13.22 -6.38
CA ARG A 273 -39.89 12.14 -6.01
C ARG A 273 -41.00 12.62 -5.07
N GLU A 274 -40.68 13.49 -4.11
CA GLU A 274 -41.68 14.11 -3.23
C GLU A 274 -42.64 15.01 -3.99
N TYR A 275 -42.14 15.86 -4.90
CA TYR A 275 -42.96 16.67 -5.79
C TYR A 275 -43.85 15.82 -6.69
N GLN A 276 -43.33 14.72 -7.26
CA GLN A 276 -44.13 13.81 -8.08
C GLN A 276 -45.26 13.17 -7.25
N LYS A 277 -45.00 12.83 -5.98
CA LYS A 277 -46.00 12.24 -5.08
C LYS A 277 -47.08 13.24 -4.66
N SER A 278 -46.72 14.50 -4.44
CA SER A 278 -47.66 15.57 -4.06
C SER A 278 -48.49 16.06 -5.25
N SER A 279 -47.90 16.15 -6.44
CA SER A 279 -48.58 16.56 -7.69
C SER A 279 -49.76 15.66 -8.04
N ARG A 280 -49.67 14.34 -7.79
CA ARG A 280 -50.78 13.39 -8.01
C ARG A 280 -52.03 13.73 -7.17
N LYS A 281 -51.85 14.24 -5.95
CA LYS A 281 -52.97 14.65 -5.09
C LYS A 281 -53.66 15.90 -5.64
N TRP A 282 -52.88 16.88 -6.08
CA TRP A 282 -53.39 18.10 -6.70
C TRP A 282 -54.08 17.85 -8.04
N PHE A 283 -53.58 16.91 -8.84
CA PHE A 283 -54.21 16.50 -10.08
C PHE A 283 -55.60 15.88 -9.85
N CYS A 284 -55.75 15.00 -8.85
CA CYS A 284 -57.05 14.45 -8.48
C CYS A 284 -58.02 15.53 -7.98
N ILE A 285 -57.55 16.49 -7.17
CA ILE A 285 -58.38 17.62 -6.70
C ILE A 285 -58.83 18.47 -7.90
N GLY A 286 -57.94 18.74 -8.86
CA GLY A 286 -58.25 19.46 -10.09
C GLY A 286 -59.32 18.78 -10.94
N ILE A 287 -59.24 17.45 -11.12
CA ILE A 287 -60.25 16.67 -11.85
C ILE A 287 -61.62 16.74 -11.15
N ILE A 288 -61.66 16.58 -9.82
CA ILE A 288 -62.92 16.64 -9.05
C ILE A 288 -63.55 18.03 -9.16
N ALA A 289 -62.75 19.10 -9.03
CA ALA A 289 -63.23 20.46 -9.17
C ALA A 289 -63.77 20.74 -10.58
N ALA A 290 -63.08 20.28 -11.63
CA ALA A 290 -63.52 20.42 -13.01
C ALA A 290 -64.83 19.68 -13.27
N ALA A 291 -64.99 18.46 -12.75
CA ALA A 291 -66.22 17.68 -12.86
C ALA A 291 -67.41 18.43 -12.23
N LEU A 292 -67.25 18.94 -11.00
CA LEU A 292 -68.30 19.72 -10.32
C LEU A 292 -68.70 20.98 -11.11
N LEU A 293 -67.73 21.66 -11.70
CA LEU A 293 -67.96 22.85 -12.52
C LEU A 293 -68.80 22.52 -13.76
N ILE A 294 -68.48 21.41 -14.43
CA ILE A 294 -69.26 20.92 -15.59
C ILE A 294 -70.69 20.58 -15.15
N THR A 295 -70.87 19.87 -14.03
CA THR A 295 -72.21 19.54 -13.53
C THR A 295 -73.02 20.80 -13.23
N PHE A 296 -72.40 21.79 -12.58
CA PHE A 296 -73.05 23.07 -12.26
C PHE A 296 -73.48 23.84 -13.51
N LEU A 297 -72.66 23.85 -14.57
CA LEU A 297 -73.00 24.52 -15.84
C LEU A 297 -74.11 23.79 -16.62
N LEU A 298 -74.16 22.46 -16.55
CA LEU A 298 -75.15 21.66 -17.28
C LEU A 298 -76.54 21.64 -16.61
N LEU A 299 -76.61 21.74 -15.27
CA LEU A 299 -77.87 21.74 -14.51
C LEU A 299 -78.91 22.80 -14.95
N PRO A 300 -78.57 24.09 -15.14
CA PRO A 300 -79.54 25.10 -15.60
C PRO A 300 -79.98 24.89 -17.06
N VAL A 301 -79.10 24.37 -17.92
CA VAL A 301 -79.44 24.03 -19.31
C VAL A 301 -80.41 22.84 -19.36
N LEU A 302 -80.19 21.83 -18.51
CA LEU A 302 -81.07 20.68 -18.43
C LEU A 302 -82.46 21.04 -17.87
N THR A 303 -82.50 21.86 -16.83
CA THR A 303 -83.78 22.30 -16.22
C THR A 303 -84.59 23.24 -17.12
N THR A 304 -83.93 24.01 -18.00
CA THR A 304 -84.61 24.82 -19.03
C THR A 304 -85.10 24.00 -20.23
N MET A 305 -84.48 22.85 -20.53
CA MET A 305 -84.94 21.93 -21.59
C MET A 305 -86.09 21.01 -21.15
N ILE A 306 -86.23 20.74 -19.86
CA ILE A 306 -87.26 19.84 -19.30
C ILE A 306 -88.58 20.58 -18.98
N ARG A 307 -88.55 21.92 -18.91
CA ARG A 307 -89.71 22.76 -18.60
C ARG A 307 -90.34 23.32 -19.87
#